data_AF-A0A932IJB5-F1
#
_entry.id   AF-A0A932IJB5-F1
#
_cell.length_a   1.000
_cell.length_b   1.000
_cell.length_c   1.000
_cell.angle_alpha   90.00
_cell.angle_beta   90.00
_cell.angle_gamma   90.00
#
_symmetry.space_group_name_H-M   'P 1'
#
loop_
_entity.id
_entity.type
_entity.pdbx_description
1 polymer ?
#
loop_
_entity_poly.entity_id
_entity_poly.type
_entity_poly.pdbx_seq_one_letter_code
_entity_poly.pdbx_strand_id
1 'polypeptide(L)'
;NLGALVKPYEVRNINGLRVAIIGMGNTSSMTSLKDGGNSTGITPLEPIEALRAWVNILEPQVDLVFVVSHQGLTNRSELNLGEDVEMITGYERVVPRDAVPDCVEQDPTLKNPCWQGVAEAPDGQIRVFVPGIVGIDAIFGGHLHIVLNPPKVLTDPAGRKVPLVHSGAFAKFFGRFDAVVRVPPKDFDPAEYPHGSEIVSHTYSIIPITNRIPKKTATAVVACPADHVPTEEVEDAEDNVGAATACLNLFGAAQQMKLCKLADQCRLKGDACTTECREARRDCSSVPAPIDAATVELLDPYVQGLYQAEDLNKSFAFATARISRFGLSGEDSPLGNLVADSMRLRNRVEAQFSMTNSLGIRTNMEEGLVSIEEMF
;
A
#
# COMPACT_ATOMS: atom_id res chain seq x y z
N ASN A 1 -10.99 -17.19 -20.17
CA ASN A 1 -10.11 -18.03 -19.34
C ASN A 1 -9.07 -17.12 -18.70
N LEU A 2 -9.29 -16.71 -17.44
CA LEU A 2 -8.39 -15.77 -16.75
C LEU A 2 -7.00 -16.37 -16.53
N GLY A 3 -6.89 -17.69 -16.37
CA GLY A 3 -5.61 -18.40 -16.22
C GLY A 3 -4.70 -18.34 -17.45
N ALA A 4 -5.21 -17.89 -18.60
CA ALA A 4 -4.38 -17.58 -19.77
C ALA A 4 -3.79 -16.15 -19.74
N LEU A 5 -4.31 -15.27 -18.87
CA LEU A 5 -3.97 -13.86 -18.79
C LEU A 5 -3.14 -13.51 -17.55
N VAL A 6 -3.25 -14.30 -16.48
CA VAL A 6 -2.50 -14.10 -15.23
C VAL A 6 -1.61 -15.30 -14.91
N LYS A 7 -0.42 -15.02 -14.41
CA LYS A 7 0.51 -16.02 -13.89
C LYS A 7 0.46 -16.00 -12.36
N PRO A 8 0.54 -17.17 -11.69
CA PRO A 8 0.55 -17.23 -10.22
C PRO A 8 1.85 -16.67 -9.62
N TYR A 9 2.96 -16.78 -10.34
CA TYR A 9 4.26 -16.31 -9.91
C TYR A 9 5.16 -15.93 -11.11
N GLU A 10 6.27 -15.27 -10.80
CA GLU A 10 7.38 -15.04 -11.70
C GLU A 10 8.71 -15.27 -10.97
N VAL A 11 9.70 -15.89 -11.62
CA VAL A 11 11.07 -16.01 -11.08
C VAL A 11 11.97 -15.05 -11.83
N ARG A 12 12.69 -14.19 -11.10
CA ARG A 12 13.61 -13.18 -11.64
C ARG A 12 15.01 -13.40 -11.08
N ASN A 13 16.03 -13.13 -11.89
CA ASN A 13 17.39 -12.96 -11.39
C ASN A 13 17.60 -11.48 -11.04
N ILE A 14 17.84 -11.18 -9.78
CA ILE A 14 18.07 -9.84 -9.24
C ILE A 14 19.46 -9.84 -8.61
N ASN A 15 20.40 -9.14 -9.23
CA ASN A 15 21.79 -9.03 -8.75
C ASN A 15 22.48 -10.38 -8.46
N GLY A 16 22.15 -11.42 -9.24
CA GLY A 16 22.70 -12.77 -9.06
C GLY A 16 21.87 -13.69 -8.16
N LEU A 17 20.84 -13.18 -7.48
CA LEU A 17 19.91 -13.97 -6.68
C LEU A 17 18.69 -14.36 -7.52
N ARG A 18 18.27 -15.62 -7.47
CA ARG A 18 17.00 -16.07 -8.03
C ARG A 18 15.90 -15.78 -7.01
N VAL A 19 14.95 -14.94 -7.37
CA VAL A 19 13.84 -14.53 -6.51
C VAL A 19 12.53 -14.96 -7.14
N ALA A 20 11.75 -15.79 -6.44
CA ALA A 20 10.36 -16.06 -6.78
C ALA A 20 9.47 -14.93 -6.25
N ILE A 21 8.56 -14.44 -7.09
CA ILE A 21 7.57 -13.43 -6.74
C ILE A 21 6.19 -14.05 -6.96
N ILE A 22 5.45 -14.28 -5.88
CA ILE A 22 4.12 -14.91 -5.91
C ILE A 22 3.05 -13.85 -5.66
N GLY A 23 2.00 -13.82 -6.49
CA GLY A 23 0.90 -12.86 -6.39
C GLY A 23 -0.29 -13.42 -5.59
N MET A 24 -0.80 -12.63 -4.63
CA MET A 24 -2.00 -12.97 -3.85
C MET A 24 -3.06 -11.88 -3.95
N GLY A 25 -4.32 -12.26 -4.18
CA GLY A 25 -5.45 -11.32 -4.31
C GLY A 25 -6.60 -11.63 -3.36
N ASN A 26 -7.14 -10.60 -2.69
CA ASN A 26 -8.25 -10.78 -1.76
C ASN A 26 -9.53 -11.24 -2.47
N THR A 27 -10.23 -12.21 -1.88
CA THR A 27 -11.52 -12.73 -2.38
C THR A 27 -12.73 -12.14 -1.65
N SER A 28 -12.52 -11.30 -0.64
CA SER A 28 -13.55 -10.63 0.16
C SER A 28 -14.46 -9.73 -0.68
N SER A 29 -13.92 -9.06 -1.70
CA SER A 29 -14.71 -8.23 -2.62
C SER A 29 -15.53 -9.06 -3.62
N MET A 30 -15.17 -10.33 -3.83
CA MET A 30 -15.95 -11.26 -4.65
C MET A 30 -17.10 -11.90 -3.85
N THR A 31 -17.00 -11.93 -2.52
CA THR A 31 -18.04 -12.45 -1.62
C THR A 31 -18.93 -11.36 -1.03
N SER A 32 -18.48 -10.10 -0.97
CA SER A 32 -19.30 -8.95 -0.52
C SER A 32 -20.35 -8.52 -1.55
N LEU A 33 -20.18 -8.91 -2.81
CA LEU A 33 -21.23 -8.89 -3.84
C LEU A 33 -22.18 -10.08 -3.69
N LYS A 34 -22.63 -10.40 -2.48
CA LYS A 34 -23.44 -11.60 -2.20
C LYS A 34 -24.82 -11.63 -2.90
N ASP A 35 -25.16 -10.61 -3.69
CA ASP A 35 -26.30 -10.58 -4.62
C ASP A 35 -25.92 -10.42 -6.12
N GLY A 36 -24.63 -10.40 -6.46
CA GLY A 36 -24.15 -10.58 -7.82
C GLY A 36 -23.51 -11.96 -7.93
N GLY A 37 -24.15 -12.88 -8.65
CA GLY A 37 -23.58 -14.22 -8.87
C GLY A 37 -22.12 -14.14 -9.32
N ASN A 38 -21.36 -15.20 -9.08
CA ASN A 38 -20.00 -15.43 -9.59
C ASN A 38 -19.99 -15.45 -11.13
N SER A 39 -20.30 -14.31 -11.75
CA SER A 39 -20.48 -14.10 -13.18
C SER A 39 -19.17 -14.29 -13.94
N THR A 40 -18.05 -14.25 -13.22
CA THR A 40 -16.72 -14.54 -13.71
C THR A 40 -16.35 -16.03 -13.64
N GLY A 41 -17.13 -16.86 -12.93
CA GLY A 41 -16.90 -18.30 -12.81
C GLY A 41 -15.62 -18.65 -12.04
N ILE A 42 -15.16 -17.78 -11.13
CA ILE A 42 -13.90 -17.97 -10.39
C ILE A 42 -14.19 -18.72 -9.08
N THR A 43 -13.44 -19.79 -8.82
CA THR A 43 -13.51 -20.50 -7.54
C THR A 43 -12.41 -19.96 -6.61
N PRO A 44 -12.76 -19.26 -5.51
CA PRO A 44 -11.76 -18.85 -4.53
C PRO A 44 -11.19 -20.09 -3.82
N LEU A 45 -9.87 -20.15 -3.72
CA LEU A 45 -9.16 -21.16 -2.95
C LEU A 45 -8.81 -20.62 -1.57
N GLU A 46 -8.55 -21.51 -0.63
CA GLU A 46 -8.04 -21.11 0.68
C GLU A 46 -6.64 -20.48 0.49
N PRO A 47 -6.41 -19.24 0.98
CA PRO A 47 -5.21 -18.46 0.66
C PRO A 47 -3.90 -19.11 1.14
N ILE A 48 -3.90 -19.71 2.33
CA ILE A 48 -2.71 -20.37 2.88
C ILE A 48 -2.37 -21.62 2.06
N GLU A 49 -3.35 -22.47 1.75
CA GLU A 49 -3.13 -23.68 0.94
C GLU A 49 -2.68 -23.34 -0.48
N ALA A 50 -3.31 -22.34 -1.10
CA ALA A 50 -2.95 -21.90 -2.44
C ALA A 50 -1.51 -21.36 -2.48
N LEU A 51 -1.12 -20.54 -1.51
CA LEU A 51 0.24 -19.98 -1.45
C LEU A 51 1.26 -21.06 -1.07
N ARG A 52 0.96 -21.91 -0.10
CA ARG A 52 1.82 -23.03 0.33
C ARG A 52 2.18 -23.95 -0.81
N ALA A 53 1.22 -24.30 -1.67
CA ALA A 53 1.46 -25.13 -2.84
C ALA A 53 2.55 -24.54 -3.75
N TRP A 54 2.53 -23.22 -3.99
CA TRP A 54 3.54 -22.54 -4.80
C TRP A 54 4.87 -22.39 -4.07
N VAL A 55 4.85 -22.03 -2.78
CA VAL A 55 6.07 -21.91 -1.96
C VAL A 55 6.84 -23.24 -1.94
N ASN A 56 6.15 -24.36 -1.71
CA ASN A 56 6.78 -25.69 -1.66
C ASN A 56 7.40 -26.13 -3.00
N ILE A 57 6.85 -25.68 -4.13
CA ILE A 57 7.41 -25.94 -5.45
C ILE A 57 8.63 -25.05 -5.72
N LEU A 58 8.57 -23.78 -5.30
CA LEU A 58 9.53 -22.76 -5.72
C LEU A 58 10.73 -22.65 -4.79
N GLU A 59 10.54 -22.76 -3.48
CA GLU A 59 11.59 -22.59 -2.46
C GLU A 59 12.85 -23.44 -2.72
N PRO A 60 12.77 -24.72 -3.13
CA PRO A 60 13.98 -25.51 -3.43
C PRO A 60 14.75 -25.03 -4.68
N GLN A 61 14.13 -24.19 -5.51
CA GLN A 61 14.65 -23.79 -6.82
C GLN A 61 15.10 -22.32 -6.87
N VAL A 62 14.86 -21.54 -5.81
CA VAL A 62 15.19 -20.12 -5.75
C VAL A 62 15.98 -19.80 -4.49
N ASP A 63 16.58 -18.62 -4.44
CA ASP A 63 17.29 -18.14 -3.27
C ASP A 63 16.35 -17.39 -2.31
N LEU A 64 15.30 -16.74 -2.82
CA LEU A 64 14.30 -16.04 -2.01
C LEU A 64 12.89 -16.19 -2.57
N VAL A 65 11.90 -16.19 -1.69
CA VAL A 65 10.47 -16.17 -2.02
C VAL A 65 9.83 -14.91 -1.47
N PHE A 66 9.40 -14.03 -2.38
CA PHE A 66 8.66 -12.81 -2.08
C PHE A 66 7.18 -12.99 -2.43
N VAL A 67 6.32 -12.46 -1.57
CA VAL A 67 4.87 -12.45 -1.80
C VAL A 67 4.42 -11.01 -2.03
N VAL A 68 3.81 -10.75 -3.18
CA VAL A 68 3.13 -9.48 -3.47
C VAL A 68 1.65 -9.70 -3.23
N SER A 69 1.16 -9.12 -2.13
CA SER A 69 -0.17 -9.42 -1.61
C SER A 69 -1.09 -8.21 -1.71
N HIS A 70 -2.31 -8.48 -2.16
CA HIS A 70 -3.46 -7.58 -2.04
C HIS A 70 -4.52 -8.17 -1.10
N GLN A 71 -4.13 -8.92 -0.06
CA GLN A 71 -5.06 -9.39 0.99
C GLN A 71 -5.36 -8.28 2.00
N GLY A 72 -4.31 -7.60 2.49
CA GLY A 72 -4.41 -6.52 3.45
C GLY A 72 -4.34 -6.99 4.90
N LEU A 73 -4.54 -6.05 5.84
CA LEU A 73 -4.73 -6.40 7.24
C LEU A 73 -6.23 -6.38 7.58
N THR A 74 -6.65 -7.17 8.56
CA THR A 74 -8.04 -7.18 9.02
C THR A 74 -8.09 -6.76 10.48
N ASN A 75 -9.25 -6.24 10.85
CA ASN A 75 -9.60 -5.83 12.20
C ASN A 75 -10.42 -6.94 12.88
N ARG A 76 -10.51 -8.13 12.27
CA ARG A 76 -11.47 -9.18 12.64
C ARG A 76 -10.99 -10.11 13.75
N SER A 77 -9.71 -10.06 14.13
CA SER A 77 -9.20 -10.79 15.29
C SER A 77 -9.07 -9.85 16.48
N GLU A 78 -9.44 -10.32 17.68
CA GLU A 78 -9.15 -9.67 18.96
C GLU A 78 -7.64 -9.38 19.16
N LEU A 79 -6.79 -9.91 18.27
CA LEU A 79 -5.34 -9.81 18.22
C LEU A 79 -4.79 -8.83 17.15
N ASN A 80 -5.62 -8.14 16.36
CA ASN A 80 -5.18 -7.23 15.28
C ASN A 80 -4.21 -7.89 14.27
N LEU A 81 -4.42 -9.17 13.96
CA LEU A 81 -3.71 -9.88 12.91
C LEU A 81 -4.60 -9.86 11.67
N GLY A 82 -4.03 -9.43 10.55
CA GLY A 82 -4.73 -9.32 9.29
C GLY A 82 -4.30 -10.36 8.27
N GLU A 83 -4.98 -10.46 7.13
CA GLU A 83 -4.80 -11.58 6.18
C GLU A 83 -3.33 -11.74 5.72
N ASP A 84 -2.59 -10.64 5.50
CA ASP A 84 -1.15 -10.70 5.19
C ASP A 84 -0.31 -11.32 6.32
N VAL A 85 -0.71 -11.10 7.57
CA VAL A 85 -0.05 -11.65 8.77
C VAL A 85 -0.45 -13.11 8.99
N GLU A 86 -1.73 -13.41 8.78
CA GLU A 86 -2.30 -14.75 8.94
C GLU A 86 -1.67 -15.77 7.98
N MET A 87 -1.22 -15.35 6.79
CA MET A 87 -0.43 -16.21 5.90
C MET A 87 0.86 -16.75 6.57
N ILE A 88 1.44 -16.00 7.51
CA ILE A 88 2.65 -16.39 8.24
C ILE A 88 2.31 -17.04 9.58
N THR A 89 1.37 -16.48 10.34
CA THR A 89 1.06 -16.96 11.69
C THR A 89 0.06 -18.12 11.73
N GLY A 90 -0.69 -18.33 10.65
CA GLY A 90 -1.91 -19.11 10.67
C GLY A 90 -3.07 -18.34 11.31
N TYR A 91 -4.27 -18.90 11.19
CA TYR A 91 -5.50 -18.32 11.75
C TYR A 91 -6.54 -19.38 12.07
N GLU A 92 -7.46 -19.05 12.97
CA GLU A 92 -8.63 -19.88 13.24
C GLU A 92 -9.79 -19.53 12.31
N ARG A 93 -10.52 -20.54 11.85
CA ARG A 93 -11.77 -20.39 11.12
C ARG A 93 -12.76 -21.47 11.49
N VAL A 94 -14.03 -21.20 11.24
CA VAL A 94 -15.11 -22.17 11.38
C VAL A 94 -15.48 -22.68 9.99
N VAL A 95 -15.51 -23.99 9.83
CA VAL A 95 -15.85 -24.66 8.57
C VAL A 95 -16.76 -25.87 8.81
N PRO A 96 -17.55 -26.29 7.81
CA PRO A 96 -18.17 -27.61 7.81
C PRO A 96 -17.11 -28.72 8.00
N ARG A 97 -17.45 -29.81 8.70
CA ARG A 97 -16.49 -30.90 8.97
C ARG A 97 -15.92 -31.55 7.71
N ASP A 98 -16.74 -31.67 6.67
CA ASP A 98 -16.39 -32.21 5.35
C ASP A 98 -15.51 -31.27 4.52
N ALA A 99 -15.39 -30.00 4.92
CA ALA A 99 -14.51 -29.03 4.26
C ALA A 99 -13.08 -29.02 4.83
N VAL A 100 -12.81 -29.76 5.92
CA VAL A 100 -11.46 -29.92 6.46
C VAL A 100 -10.68 -30.86 5.52
N PRO A 101 -9.53 -30.45 4.96
CA PRO A 101 -8.75 -31.31 4.10
C PRO A 101 -8.33 -32.60 4.81
N ASP A 102 -8.47 -33.74 4.12
CA ASP A 102 -7.95 -35.02 4.61
C ASP A 102 -6.43 -34.92 4.74
N CYS A 103 -5.93 -35.08 5.96
CA CYS A 103 -4.50 -35.14 6.23
C CYS A 103 -4.16 -36.49 6.87
N VAL A 104 -3.07 -37.12 6.41
CA VAL A 104 -2.71 -38.48 6.84
C VAL A 104 -1.87 -38.46 8.11
N GLU A 105 -0.88 -37.57 8.20
CA GLU A 105 0.01 -37.43 9.35
C GLU A 105 0.57 -36.00 9.42
N GLN A 106 0.98 -35.54 10.62
CA GLN A 106 1.63 -34.24 10.76
C GLN A 106 2.99 -34.25 10.03
N ASP A 107 3.18 -33.29 9.13
CA ASP A 107 4.45 -33.08 8.45
C ASP A 107 5.51 -32.51 9.43
N PRO A 108 6.57 -33.27 9.76
CA PRO A 108 7.61 -32.80 10.69
C PRO A 108 8.45 -31.66 10.12
N THR A 109 8.40 -31.42 8.80
CA THR A 109 9.12 -30.30 8.15
C THR A 109 8.35 -28.98 8.22
N LEU A 110 7.11 -28.99 8.72
CA LEU A 110 6.20 -27.85 8.77
C LEU A 110 5.87 -27.23 7.40
N LYS A 111 6.24 -27.90 6.29
CA LYS A 111 5.94 -27.43 4.92
C LYS A 111 4.50 -27.74 4.50
N ASN A 112 3.92 -28.84 4.99
CA ASN A 112 2.51 -29.23 4.78
C ASN A 112 1.84 -29.68 6.10
N PRO A 113 1.71 -28.79 7.10
CA PRO A 113 1.10 -29.12 8.37
C PRO A 113 -0.42 -29.34 8.23
N CYS A 114 -0.94 -30.33 8.95
CA CYS A 114 -2.38 -30.59 9.06
C CYS A 114 -3.13 -29.41 9.68
N TRP A 115 -4.37 -29.19 9.24
CA TRP A 115 -5.31 -28.34 9.95
C TRP A 115 -5.61 -28.94 11.32
N GLN A 116 -5.65 -28.11 12.36
CA GLN A 116 -5.82 -28.57 13.74
C GLN A 116 -7.24 -28.26 14.22
N GLY A 117 -8.00 -29.29 14.62
CA GLY A 117 -9.32 -29.09 15.24
C GLY A 117 -9.17 -28.46 16.63
N VAL A 118 -9.83 -27.32 16.86
CA VAL A 118 -9.76 -26.56 18.11
C VAL A 118 -10.98 -26.83 18.99
N ALA A 119 -12.19 -26.79 18.42
CA ALA A 119 -13.44 -27.00 19.15
C ALA A 119 -14.62 -27.29 18.21
N GLU A 120 -15.70 -27.88 18.73
CA GLU A 120 -16.99 -27.91 18.03
C GLU A 120 -17.62 -26.51 17.99
N ALA A 121 -18.20 -26.15 16.85
CA ALA A 121 -18.96 -24.93 16.66
C ALA A 121 -20.46 -25.25 16.48
N PRO A 122 -21.38 -24.28 16.62
CA PRO A 122 -22.80 -24.50 16.37
C PRO A 122 -23.07 -25.08 14.97
N ASP A 123 -24.21 -25.74 14.81
CA ASP A 123 -24.73 -26.22 13.52
C ASP A 123 -23.86 -27.27 12.82
N GLY A 124 -23.15 -28.12 13.58
CA GLY A 124 -22.36 -29.23 13.03
C GLY A 124 -21.04 -28.80 12.37
N GLN A 125 -20.65 -27.53 12.53
CA GLN A 125 -19.38 -27.00 12.08
C GLN A 125 -18.27 -27.30 13.10
N ILE A 126 -17.02 -27.17 12.65
CA ILE A 126 -15.83 -27.32 13.48
C ILE A 126 -14.97 -26.06 13.37
N ARG A 127 -14.47 -25.62 14.52
CA ARG A 127 -13.44 -24.59 14.59
C ARG A 127 -12.09 -25.27 14.36
N VAL A 128 -11.38 -24.80 13.35
CA VAL A 128 -10.06 -25.30 12.95
C VAL A 128 -9.04 -24.19 12.93
N PHE A 129 -7.81 -24.52 13.26
CA PHE A 129 -6.65 -23.67 13.03
C PHE A 129 -5.97 -24.08 11.72
N VAL A 130 -5.86 -23.13 10.80
CA VAL A 130 -5.11 -23.27 9.55
C VAL A 130 -3.68 -22.81 9.84
N PRO A 131 -2.67 -23.71 9.78
CA PRO A 131 -1.30 -23.33 10.14
C PRO A 131 -0.71 -22.35 9.13
N GLY A 132 0.22 -21.49 9.57
CA GLY A 132 0.95 -20.57 8.70
C GLY A 132 1.92 -21.26 7.73
N ILE A 133 2.58 -20.46 6.90
CA ILE A 133 3.50 -20.94 5.85
C ILE A 133 4.95 -20.75 6.28
N VAL A 134 5.76 -21.78 6.10
CA VAL A 134 7.23 -21.73 6.22
C VAL A 134 7.83 -21.52 4.83
N GLY A 135 8.87 -20.69 4.73
CA GLY A 135 9.64 -20.49 3.48
C GLY A 135 9.34 -19.20 2.70
N ILE A 136 8.60 -18.25 3.31
CA ILE A 136 8.42 -16.90 2.75
C ILE A 136 9.48 -15.96 3.36
N ASP A 137 10.17 -15.18 2.54
CA ASP A 137 11.24 -14.28 3.00
C ASP A 137 10.79 -12.84 3.19
N ALA A 138 9.84 -12.35 2.38
CA ALA A 138 9.27 -11.02 2.54
C ALA A 138 7.86 -10.92 1.96
N ILE A 139 7.02 -10.06 2.56
CA ILE A 139 5.68 -9.75 2.05
C ILE A 139 5.58 -8.26 1.72
N PHE A 140 5.24 -7.97 0.47
CA PHE A 140 4.89 -6.66 -0.03
C PHE A 140 3.37 -6.57 -0.12
N GLY A 141 2.74 -6.07 0.94
CA GLY A 141 1.29 -6.04 1.09
C GLY A 141 0.63 -4.78 0.52
N GLY A 142 -0.70 -4.80 0.51
CA GLY A 142 -1.54 -3.76 -0.09
C GLY A 142 -2.98 -3.79 0.46
N HIS A 143 -3.96 -3.42 -0.36
CA HIS A 143 -5.40 -3.40 -0.02
C HIS A 143 -5.85 -2.33 1.00
N LEU A 144 -5.15 -2.16 2.12
CA LEU A 144 -5.60 -1.27 3.21
C LEU A 144 -5.25 0.21 3.06
N HIS A 145 -4.41 0.56 2.09
CA HIS A 145 -3.95 1.94 1.89
C HIS A 145 -3.19 2.53 3.09
N ILE A 146 -2.52 1.68 3.89
CA ILE A 146 -1.72 2.09 5.05
C ILE A 146 -0.22 2.09 4.72
N VAL A 147 0.57 2.78 5.53
CA VAL A 147 2.03 2.71 5.49
C VAL A 147 2.51 1.99 6.75
N LEU A 148 3.40 1.00 6.60
CA LEU A 148 4.08 0.35 7.73
C LEU A 148 5.50 0.91 7.84
N ASN A 149 5.73 1.79 8.81
CA ASN A 149 7.05 2.35 9.09
C ASN A 149 7.27 2.47 10.62
N PRO A 150 8.13 1.64 11.24
CA PRO A 150 8.98 0.60 10.63
C PRO A 150 8.16 -0.57 10.04
N PRO A 151 8.77 -1.41 9.18
CA PRO A 151 8.10 -2.60 8.66
C PRO A 151 7.75 -3.57 9.79
N LYS A 152 6.65 -4.31 9.65
CA LYS A 152 6.25 -5.30 10.65
C LYS A 152 7.08 -6.57 10.43
N VAL A 153 7.80 -7.03 11.44
CA VAL A 153 8.57 -8.28 11.33
C VAL A 153 7.76 -9.42 11.94
N LEU A 154 7.33 -10.35 11.09
CA LEU A 154 6.59 -11.55 11.48
C LEU A 154 7.54 -12.69 11.78
N THR A 155 7.05 -13.72 12.46
CA THR A 155 7.79 -14.96 12.71
C THR A 155 6.99 -16.12 12.16
N ASP A 156 7.58 -16.88 11.24
CA ASP A 156 6.94 -18.06 10.65
C ASP A 156 6.96 -19.26 11.62
N PRO A 157 6.27 -20.37 11.31
CA PRO A 157 6.24 -21.55 12.19
C PRO A 157 7.61 -22.18 12.46
N ALA A 158 8.60 -21.96 11.59
CA ALA A 158 9.97 -22.42 11.77
C ALA A 158 10.85 -21.41 12.55
N GLY A 159 10.30 -20.26 12.95
CA GLY A 159 11.00 -19.23 13.71
C GLY A 159 11.71 -18.18 12.85
N ARG A 160 11.60 -18.24 11.51
CA ARG A 160 12.24 -17.29 10.58
C ARG A 160 11.56 -15.93 10.64
N LYS A 161 12.32 -14.87 10.43
CA LYS A 161 11.81 -13.49 10.42
C LYS A 161 11.36 -13.10 9.01
N VAL A 162 10.10 -12.66 8.90
CA VAL A 162 9.47 -12.29 7.63
C VAL A 162 9.05 -10.82 7.69
N PRO A 163 9.82 -9.88 7.09
CA PRO A 163 9.39 -8.49 6.97
C PRO A 163 8.14 -8.36 6.10
N LEU A 164 7.15 -7.65 6.64
CA LEU A 164 5.92 -7.22 5.98
C LEU A 164 5.94 -5.70 5.81
N VAL A 165 5.84 -5.26 4.55
CA VAL A 165 5.82 -3.84 4.18
C VAL A 165 4.52 -3.47 3.47
N HIS A 166 4.02 -2.26 3.75
CA HIS A 166 2.96 -1.61 2.98
C HIS A 166 3.41 -0.19 2.65
N SER A 167 3.13 0.27 1.42
CA SER A 167 3.59 1.54 0.86
C SER A 167 2.49 2.60 0.73
N GLY A 168 1.36 2.45 1.42
CA GLY A 168 0.21 3.36 1.30
C GLY A 168 -0.59 3.14 0.03
N ALA A 169 -1.11 4.22 -0.56
CA ALA A 169 -1.91 4.18 -1.78
C ALA A 169 -1.81 5.49 -2.56
N PHE A 170 -2.41 5.49 -3.76
CA PHE A 170 -2.56 6.65 -4.64
C PHE A 170 -1.23 7.26 -5.10
N ALA A 171 -0.19 6.43 -5.21
CA ALA A 171 1.15 6.87 -5.52
C ALA A 171 1.62 8.06 -4.66
N LYS A 172 1.15 8.17 -3.41
CA LYS A 172 1.63 9.19 -2.46
C LYS A 172 3.03 8.88 -1.96
N PHE A 173 3.38 7.60 -1.99
CA PHE A 173 4.61 7.08 -1.44
C PHE A 173 5.16 5.97 -2.32
N PHE A 174 6.49 5.91 -2.39
CA PHE A 174 7.26 4.81 -2.96
C PHE A 174 8.01 4.11 -1.82
N GLY A 175 7.76 2.81 -1.64
CA GLY A 175 8.47 2.01 -0.64
C GLY A 175 9.77 1.45 -1.21
N ARG A 176 10.90 1.74 -0.55
CA ARG A 176 12.22 1.17 -0.86
C ARG A 176 12.60 0.19 0.24
N PHE A 177 12.74 -1.07 -0.14
CA PHE A 177 13.17 -2.16 0.74
C PHE A 177 14.58 -2.60 0.34
N ASP A 178 15.55 -2.34 1.21
CA ASP A 178 16.94 -2.76 1.07
C ASP A 178 17.16 -3.99 1.97
N ALA A 179 17.71 -5.08 1.44
CA ALA A 179 17.93 -6.32 2.18
C ALA A 179 19.38 -6.81 2.04
N VAL A 180 19.91 -7.37 3.13
CA VAL A 180 21.16 -8.14 3.17
C VAL A 180 20.80 -9.60 3.24
N VAL A 181 21.26 -10.36 2.25
CA VAL A 181 20.94 -11.78 2.08
C VAL A 181 22.18 -12.60 2.40
N ARG A 182 22.03 -13.56 3.31
CA ARG A 182 23.03 -14.59 3.54
C ARG A 182 22.75 -15.73 2.57
N VAL A 183 23.72 -15.99 1.69
CA VAL A 183 23.65 -17.10 0.72
C VAL A 183 24.61 -18.19 1.19
N PRO A 184 24.15 -19.44 1.36
CA PRO A 184 25.02 -20.54 1.74
C PRO A 184 26.03 -20.87 0.62
N PRO A 185 27.22 -21.41 0.96
CA PRO A 185 28.14 -21.95 -0.05
C PRO A 185 27.51 -23.13 -0.79
N LYS A 186 27.99 -23.49 -1.99
CA LYS A 186 27.37 -24.56 -2.81
C LYS A 186 27.29 -25.92 -2.11
N ASP A 187 28.27 -26.24 -1.27
CA ASP A 187 28.36 -27.49 -0.50
C ASP A 187 28.15 -27.23 0.99
N PHE A 188 27.03 -26.58 1.33
CA PHE A 188 26.70 -26.25 2.72
C PHE A 188 26.12 -27.45 3.48
N ASP A 189 26.33 -27.48 4.79
CA ASP A 189 25.65 -28.40 5.69
C ASP A 189 24.22 -27.89 5.95
N PRO A 190 23.16 -28.64 5.61
CA PRO A 190 21.78 -28.27 5.94
C PRO A 190 21.53 -28.06 7.45
N ALA A 191 22.37 -28.61 8.34
CA ALA A 191 22.29 -28.31 9.77
C ALA A 191 22.74 -26.87 10.10
N GLU A 192 23.65 -26.29 9.32
CA GLU A 192 24.13 -24.90 9.47
C GLU A 192 23.20 -23.91 8.75
N TYR A 193 22.63 -24.31 7.60
CA TYR A 193 21.70 -23.51 6.80
C TYR A 193 20.38 -24.27 6.57
N PRO A 194 19.55 -24.44 7.61
CA PRO A 194 18.31 -25.24 7.52
C PRO A 194 17.29 -24.71 6.52
N HIS A 195 17.44 -23.45 6.09
CA HIS A 195 16.52 -22.77 5.18
C HIS A 195 17.21 -22.22 3.94
N GLY A 196 18.47 -22.60 3.70
CA GLY A 196 19.25 -22.09 2.57
C GLY A 196 19.56 -20.60 2.69
N SER A 197 19.21 -19.84 1.65
CA SER A 197 19.39 -18.39 1.58
C SER A 197 18.34 -17.66 2.42
N GLU A 198 18.73 -16.61 3.14
CA GLU A 198 17.79 -15.87 4.00
C GLU A 198 18.15 -14.38 4.15
N ILE A 199 17.15 -13.55 4.44
CA ILE A 199 17.35 -12.14 4.78
C ILE A 199 17.82 -12.03 6.24
N VAL A 200 19.06 -11.58 6.44
CA VAL A 200 19.65 -11.42 7.78
C VAL A 200 19.49 -10.00 8.33
N SER A 201 19.32 -9.02 7.45
CA SER A 201 19.08 -7.62 7.82
C SER A 201 18.31 -6.93 6.71
N HIS A 202 17.48 -5.97 7.07
CA HIS A 202 16.76 -5.15 6.11
C HIS A 202 16.58 -3.72 6.61
N THR A 203 16.43 -2.79 5.68
CA THR A 203 15.99 -1.43 5.92
C THR A 203 14.82 -1.14 5.00
N TYR A 204 13.82 -0.44 5.52
CA TYR A 204 12.68 0.00 4.73
C TYR A 204 12.53 1.49 4.88
N SER A 205 12.54 2.20 3.76
CA SER A 205 12.29 3.63 3.70
C SER A 205 11.05 3.88 2.85
N ILE A 206 10.24 4.82 3.29
CA ILE A 206 9.10 5.29 2.51
C ILE A 206 9.45 6.68 2.00
N ILE A 207 9.35 6.83 0.70
CA ILE A 207 9.73 8.03 -0.02
C ILE A 207 8.45 8.73 -0.49
N PRO A 208 8.12 9.94 -0.01
CA PRO A 208 6.96 10.67 -0.51
C PRO A 208 7.15 11.03 -1.98
N ILE A 209 6.16 10.73 -2.79
CA ILE A 209 6.11 11.16 -4.19
C ILE A 209 5.49 12.56 -4.20
N THR A 210 6.27 13.52 -4.67
CA THR A 210 5.83 14.90 -4.85
C THR A 210 6.20 15.37 -6.26
N ASN A 211 5.52 16.40 -6.77
CA ASN A 211 5.84 17.05 -8.04
C ASN A 211 7.03 18.04 -7.94
N ARG A 212 7.86 17.93 -6.90
CA ARG A 212 8.89 18.92 -6.59
C ARG A 212 10.28 18.37 -6.86
N ILE A 213 11.00 19.00 -7.77
CA ILE A 213 12.39 18.68 -8.13
C ILE A 213 13.31 19.02 -6.95
N PRO A 214 14.31 18.20 -6.59
CA PRO A 214 15.06 18.42 -5.38
C PRO A 214 16.08 19.50 -5.67
N LYS A 215 16.51 20.20 -4.63
CA LYS A 215 17.65 21.09 -4.79
C LYS A 215 18.91 20.28 -4.99
N LYS A 216 19.80 20.78 -5.84
CA LYS A 216 21.15 20.25 -6.00
C LYS A 216 21.93 20.22 -4.68
N THR A 217 21.67 21.18 -3.79
CA THR A 217 22.17 21.19 -2.41
C THR A 217 21.00 21.33 -1.45
N ALA A 218 20.87 20.42 -0.47
CA ALA A 218 19.71 20.35 0.43
C ALA A 218 19.41 21.66 1.18
N THR A 219 20.44 22.45 1.50
CA THR A 219 20.33 23.73 2.24
C THR A 219 20.42 24.96 1.34
N ALA A 220 20.48 24.80 0.01
CA ALA A 220 20.53 25.94 -0.90
C ALA A 220 19.30 26.83 -0.72
N VAL A 221 19.52 28.14 -0.77
CA VAL A 221 18.45 29.15 -0.73
C VAL A 221 18.89 30.32 -1.60
N VAL A 222 17.94 30.91 -2.33
CA VAL A 222 18.21 32.14 -3.09
C VAL A 222 18.51 33.26 -2.10
N ALA A 223 19.58 34.00 -2.36
CA ALA A 223 19.97 35.14 -1.54
C ALA A 223 18.96 36.29 -1.71
N CYS A 224 18.74 37.06 -0.65
CA CYS A 224 17.99 38.30 -0.76
C CYS A 224 18.76 39.28 -1.67
N PRO A 225 18.15 39.80 -2.74
CA PRO A 225 18.75 40.81 -3.59
C PRO A 225 19.16 42.05 -2.80
N ALA A 226 20.26 42.72 -3.20
CA ALA A 226 20.80 43.87 -2.48
C ALA A 226 19.80 45.05 -2.39
N ASP A 227 18.95 45.19 -3.40
CA ASP A 227 17.90 46.19 -3.52
C ASP A 227 16.57 45.77 -2.85
N HIS A 228 16.51 44.57 -2.25
CA HIS A 228 15.32 44.02 -1.58
C HIS A 228 14.08 43.92 -2.49
N VAL A 229 14.30 43.88 -3.80
CA VAL A 229 13.24 43.74 -4.80
C VAL A 229 12.86 42.26 -4.93
N PRO A 230 11.57 41.93 -5.18
CA PRO A 230 11.17 40.54 -5.45
C PRO A 230 11.97 39.92 -6.60
N THR A 231 12.38 38.67 -6.43
CA THR A 231 13.16 37.91 -7.41
C THR A 231 12.43 36.64 -7.84
N GLU A 232 12.40 36.38 -9.16
CA GLU A 232 11.88 35.13 -9.73
C GLU A 232 12.92 33.99 -9.68
N GLU A 233 14.13 34.25 -9.19
CA GLU A 233 15.16 33.23 -9.03
C GLU A 233 14.70 32.11 -8.09
N VAL A 234 14.94 30.88 -8.52
CA VAL A 234 14.67 29.65 -7.78
C VAL A 234 15.98 28.91 -7.49
N GLU A 235 15.97 28.05 -6.47
CA GLU A 235 17.15 27.27 -6.14
C GLU A 235 17.49 26.27 -7.24
N ASP A 236 18.79 26.10 -7.55
CA ASP A 236 19.26 25.10 -8.51
C ASP A 236 18.72 23.71 -8.17
N ALA A 237 18.08 23.10 -9.17
CA ALA A 237 17.45 21.80 -9.05
C ALA A 237 18.34 20.68 -9.62
N GLU A 238 18.21 19.46 -9.09
CA GLU A 238 18.85 18.26 -9.66
C GLU A 238 17.82 17.51 -10.51
N ASP A 239 17.88 17.71 -11.83
CA ASP A 239 16.97 17.07 -12.78
C ASP A 239 17.32 15.58 -13.01
N ASN A 240 18.55 15.15 -12.73
CA ASN A 240 18.97 13.76 -12.84
C ASN A 240 18.78 13.01 -11.50
N VAL A 241 17.53 12.73 -11.15
CA VAL A 241 17.20 11.94 -9.97
C VAL A 241 17.50 10.45 -10.25
N GLY A 242 18.43 9.86 -9.50
CA GLY A 242 18.86 8.46 -9.63
C GLY A 242 18.88 7.73 -8.28
N ALA A 243 19.31 6.46 -8.27
CA ALA A 243 19.29 5.63 -7.06
C ALA A 243 20.17 6.15 -5.89
N ALA A 244 21.11 7.06 -6.19
CA ALA A 244 21.99 7.72 -5.23
C ALA A 244 21.45 9.05 -4.69
N THR A 245 20.35 9.57 -5.24
CA THR A 245 19.75 10.82 -4.77
C THR A 245 19.20 10.60 -3.36
N ALA A 246 19.65 11.43 -2.41
CA ALA A 246 19.28 11.30 -1.00
C ALA A 246 17.81 11.68 -0.80
N CYS A 247 17.00 10.71 -0.38
CA CYS A 247 15.59 10.90 -0.04
C CYS A 247 15.43 11.04 1.47
N LEU A 248 14.75 12.10 1.93
CA LEU A 248 14.39 12.25 3.34
C LEU A 248 13.25 11.31 3.74
N ASN A 249 13.34 10.80 4.97
CA ASN A 249 12.35 9.90 5.55
C ASN A 249 11.08 10.63 6.03
N LEU A 250 9.99 9.88 6.12
CA LEU A 250 8.61 10.34 6.35
C LEU A 250 8.31 11.10 7.64
N PHE A 251 9.22 11.14 8.63
CA PHE A 251 8.91 11.54 10.02
C PHE A 251 8.43 13.00 10.17
N GLY A 252 8.42 13.79 9.09
CA GLY A 252 7.86 15.13 9.07
C GLY A 252 6.99 15.44 7.85
N ALA A 253 6.49 14.46 7.09
CA ALA A 253 5.88 14.71 5.77
C ALA A 253 4.77 15.79 5.77
N ALA A 254 3.88 15.80 6.76
CA ALA A 254 2.84 16.83 6.88
C ALA A 254 3.41 18.23 7.22
N GLN A 255 4.47 18.29 8.05
CA GLN A 255 5.16 19.53 8.40
C GLN A 255 6.01 20.04 7.23
N GLN A 256 6.70 19.14 6.53
CA GLN A 256 7.42 19.43 5.29
C GLN A 256 6.47 19.91 4.20
N MET A 257 5.29 19.30 4.03
CA MET A 257 4.30 19.79 3.07
C MET A 257 3.83 21.20 3.39
N LYS A 258 3.64 21.56 4.66
CA LYS A 258 3.30 22.93 5.08
C LYS A 258 4.43 23.92 4.79
N LEU A 259 5.66 23.58 5.19
CA LEU A 259 6.86 24.38 4.91
C LEU A 259 7.06 24.57 3.40
N CYS A 260 6.87 23.51 2.64
CA CYS A 260 7.00 23.52 1.20
C CYS A 260 5.89 24.29 0.48
N LYS A 261 4.64 24.27 0.99
CA LYS A 261 3.57 25.17 0.50
C LYS A 261 3.91 26.64 0.73
N LEU A 262 4.43 26.97 1.91
CA LEU A 262 4.89 28.32 2.23
C LEU A 262 6.05 28.74 1.31
N ALA A 263 7.03 27.85 1.10
CA ALA A 263 8.13 28.09 0.16
C ALA A 263 7.63 28.39 -1.27
N ASP A 264 6.60 27.70 -1.76
CA ASP A 264 6.03 27.98 -3.08
C ASP A 264 5.32 29.33 -3.13
N GLN A 265 4.56 29.68 -2.08
CA GLN A 265 3.94 31.00 -1.99
C GLN A 265 5.00 32.10 -1.98
N CYS A 266 6.14 31.88 -1.33
CA CYS A 266 7.27 32.81 -1.34
C CYS A 266 7.89 32.92 -2.75
N ARG A 267 8.08 31.81 -3.46
CA ARG A 267 8.56 31.82 -4.87
C ARG A 267 7.62 32.60 -5.78
N LEU A 268 6.32 32.37 -5.67
CA LEU A 268 5.29 33.07 -6.47
C LEU A 268 5.27 34.58 -6.18
N LYS A 269 5.57 34.99 -4.95
CA LYS A 269 5.67 36.40 -4.55
C LYS A 269 7.05 37.01 -4.82
N GLY A 270 8.03 36.20 -5.22
CA GLY A 270 9.44 36.58 -5.35
C GLY A 270 10.13 36.92 -4.02
N ASP A 271 9.61 36.47 -2.88
CA ASP A 271 10.18 36.78 -1.57
C ASP A 271 11.35 35.82 -1.23
N ALA A 272 12.56 36.38 -1.21
CA ALA A 272 13.79 35.73 -0.74
C ALA A 272 14.35 36.40 0.53
N CYS A 273 13.70 37.46 1.02
CA CYS A 273 14.27 38.37 2.00
C CYS A 273 13.71 38.17 3.40
N THR A 274 12.42 37.85 3.53
CA THR A 274 11.82 37.61 4.85
C THR A 274 12.40 36.35 5.49
N THR A 275 12.57 36.37 6.81
CA THR A 275 13.11 35.23 7.55
C THR A 275 12.25 33.99 7.35
N GLU A 276 10.93 34.15 7.39
CA GLU A 276 9.96 33.08 7.17
C GLU A 276 10.11 32.45 5.77
N CYS A 277 10.17 33.26 4.71
CA CYS A 277 10.38 32.73 3.35
C CYS A 277 11.76 32.12 3.15
N ARG A 278 12.81 32.70 3.74
CA ARG A 278 14.17 32.17 3.63
C ARG A 278 14.29 30.81 4.32
N GLU A 279 13.74 30.67 5.52
CA GLU A 279 13.74 29.41 6.27
C GLU A 279 12.86 28.36 5.61
N ALA A 280 11.64 28.73 5.19
CA ALA A 280 10.75 27.82 4.48
C ALA A 280 11.36 27.34 3.16
N ARG A 281 11.95 28.25 2.37
CA ARG A 281 12.67 27.89 1.15
C ARG A 281 13.84 26.98 1.48
N ARG A 282 14.71 27.30 2.44
CA ARG A 282 15.85 26.46 2.87
C ARG A 282 15.42 25.05 3.28
N ASP A 283 14.44 24.94 4.17
CA ASP A 283 14.09 23.69 4.85
C ASP A 283 13.07 22.84 4.09
N CYS A 284 12.42 23.41 3.06
CA CYS A 284 11.65 22.63 2.09
C CYS A 284 12.59 21.71 1.31
N SER A 285 12.72 20.51 1.84
CA SER A 285 13.53 19.42 1.33
C SER A 285 12.58 18.37 0.78
N SER A 286 11.87 18.75 -0.28
CA SER A 286 10.99 17.86 -0.99
C SER A 286 11.80 16.75 -1.65
N VAL A 287 11.44 15.51 -1.37
CA VAL A 287 11.89 14.40 -2.20
C VAL A 287 11.06 14.38 -3.49
N PRO A 288 11.68 14.35 -4.66
CA PRO A 288 11.01 14.34 -5.96
C PRO A 288 10.67 12.91 -6.39
N ALA A 289 9.60 12.81 -7.14
CA ALA A 289 9.72 12.16 -8.44
C ALA A 289 9.69 13.28 -9.48
N PRO A 290 10.75 13.52 -10.29
CA PRO A 290 10.64 14.42 -11.41
C PRO A 290 9.52 13.91 -12.32
N ILE A 291 8.76 14.83 -12.90
CA ILE A 291 7.72 14.45 -13.85
C ILE A 291 8.44 13.90 -15.10
N ASP A 292 8.30 12.60 -15.32
CA ASP A 292 8.89 11.92 -16.47
C ASP A 292 8.16 12.34 -17.76
N ALA A 293 8.89 12.96 -18.69
CA ALA A 293 8.31 13.50 -19.92
C ALA A 293 7.65 12.41 -20.78
N ALA A 294 8.21 11.20 -20.82
CA ALA A 294 7.63 10.09 -21.55
C ALA A 294 6.30 9.63 -20.92
N THR A 295 6.21 9.63 -19.58
CA THR A 295 4.96 9.37 -18.87
C THR A 295 3.93 10.47 -19.10
N VAL A 296 4.34 11.74 -19.15
CA VAL A 296 3.43 12.84 -19.51
C VAL A 296 2.89 12.67 -20.93
N GLU A 297 3.77 12.42 -21.90
CA GLU A 297 3.38 12.18 -23.29
C GLU A 297 2.44 10.98 -23.42
N LEU A 298 2.68 9.91 -22.65
CA LEU A 298 1.80 8.74 -22.59
C LEU A 298 0.42 9.07 -22.03
N LEU A 299 0.33 9.93 -21.01
CA LEU A 299 -0.91 10.26 -20.31
C LEU A 299 -1.70 11.40 -20.95
N ASP A 300 -1.03 12.30 -21.69
CA ASP A 300 -1.64 13.46 -22.36
C ASP A 300 -2.90 13.14 -23.17
N PRO A 301 -2.93 12.12 -24.05
CA PRO A 301 -4.16 11.81 -24.80
C PRO A 301 -5.32 11.35 -23.91
N TYR A 302 -5.05 10.70 -22.77
CA TYR A 302 -6.08 10.31 -21.82
C TYR A 302 -6.65 11.53 -21.08
N VAL A 303 -5.78 12.45 -20.68
CA VAL A 303 -6.17 13.70 -20.02
C VAL A 303 -7.00 14.56 -20.97
N GLN A 304 -6.57 14.71 -22.22
CA GLN A 304 -7.32 15.43 -23.25
C GLN A 304 -8.67 14.78 -23.54
N GLY A 305 -8.71 13.44 -23.65
CA GLY A 305 -9.96 12.70 -23.85
C GLY A 305 -10.94 12.92 -22.70
N LEU A 306 -10.44 12.95 -21.45
CA LEU A 306 -11.25 13.22 -20.27
C LEU A 306 -11.81 14.65 -20.28
N TYR A 307 -11.00 15.66 -20.59
CA TYR A 307 -11.46 17.04 -20.72
C TYR A 307 -12.46 17.27 -21.85
N GLN A 308 -12.39 16.47 -22.93
CA GLN A 308 -13.37 16.53 -24.01
C GLN A 308 -14.69 15.84 -23.64
N ALA A 309 -14.63 14.74 -22.87
CA ALA A 309 -15.80 13.99 -22.48
C ALA A 309 -16.56 14.65 -21.33
N GLU A 310 -15.84 15.19 -20.34
CA GLU A 310 -16.39 15.76 -19.12
C GLU A 310 -15.67 17.07 -18.77
N ASP A 311 -16.44 18.12 -18.44
CA ASP A 311 -15.89 19.39 -17.97
C ASP A 311 -15.55 19.28 -16.47
N LEU A 312 -14.48 18.55 -16.15
CA LEU A 312 -14.08 18.27 -14.76
C LEU A 312 -13.78 19.53 -13.94
N ASN A 313 -13.35 20.61 -14.61
CA ASN A 313 -13.05 21.89 -13.98
C ASN A 313 -14.32 22.71 -13.66
N LYS A 314 -15.49 22.27 -14.12
CA LYS A 314 -16.74 22.96 -13.84
C LYS A 314 -17.05 22.93 -12.35
N SER A 315 -16.90 24.08 -11.71
CA SER A 315 -17.34 24.27 -10.33
C SER A 315 -18.87 24.38 -10.26
N PHE A 316 -19.48 23.66 -9.33
CA PHE A 316 -20.94 23.68 -9.12
C PHE A 316 -21.34 24.00 -7.67
N ALA A 317 -20.39 23.98 -6.75
CA ALA A 317 -20.61 24.32 -5.35
C ALA A 317 -19.38 25.05 -4.75
N PHE A 318 -19.56 25.61 -3.56
CA PHE A 318 -18.50 26.21 -2.77
C PHE A 318 -18.57 25.68 -1.33
N ALA A 319 -17.51 25.03 -0.88
CA ALA A 319 -17.37 24.53 0.49
C ALA A 319 -16.76 25.64 1.36
N THR A 320 -17.50 26.11 2.37
CA THR A 320 -17.05 27.17 3.29
C THR A 320 -16.03 26.70 4.32
N ALA A 321 -15.82 25.38 4.44
CA ALA A 321 -14.81 24.76 5.29
C ALA A 321 -14.53 23.35 4.76
N ARG A 322 -13.38 22.78 5.14
CA ARG A 322 -13.02 21.39 4.84
C ARG A 322 -14.03 20.40 5.45
N ILE A 323 -14.54 19.48 4.63
CA ILE A 323 -15.47 18.42 5.06
C ILE A 323 -14.71 17.09 5.11
N SER A 324 -14.46 16.61 6.33
CA SER A 324 -13.68 15.41 6.57
C SER A 324 -14.47 14.12 6.29
N ARG A 325 -13.77 13.14 5.74
CA ARG A 325 -14.25 11.77 5.51
C ARG A 325 -14.40 10.97 6.81
N PHE A 326 -13.57 11.21 7.82
CA PHE A 326 -13.65 10.52 9.10
C PHE A 326 -13.96 11.50 10.23
N GLY A 327 -14.82 11.09 11.16
CA GLY A 327 -14.91 11.74 12.47
C GLY A 327 -13.63 11.50 13.27
N LEU A 328 -13.33 12.37 14.23
CA LEU A 328 -12.07 12.33 14.99
C LEU A 328 -11.94 11.08 15.89
N SER A 329 -13.07 10.44 16.24
CA SER A 329 -13.12 9.42 17.30
C SER A 329 -14.10 8.27 16.99
N GLY A 330 -14.30 7.92 15.72
CA GLY A 330 -15.29 6.89 15.32
C GLY A 330 -16.74 7.37 15.29
N GLU A 331 -16.94 8.68 15.41
CA GLU A 331 -18.21 9.37 15.21
C GLU A 331 -18.59 9.44 13.72
N ASP A 332 -19.81 9.92 13.45
CA ASP A 332 -20.33 10.12 12.10
C ASP A 332 -19.37 10.94 11.23
N SER A 333 -19.24 10.52 9.98
CA SER A 333 -18.46 11.22 8.97
C SER A 333 -19.21 12.47 8.51
N PRO A 334 -18.65 13.70 8.67
CA PRO A 334 -19.28 14.90 8.13
C PRO A 334 -19.58 14.79 6.63
N LEU A 335 -18.64 14.22 5.87
CA LEU A 335 -18.84 13.95 4.44
C LEU A 335 -19.83 12.80 4.21
N GLY A 336 -19.85 11.80 5.08
CA GLY A 336 -20.83 10.71 5.02
C GLY A 336 -22.25 11.18 5.27
N ASN A 337 -22.45 12.16 6.14
CA ASN A 337 -23.75 12.79 6.35
C ASN A 337 -24.21 13.50 5.06
N LEU A 338 -23.31 14.26 4.41
CA LEU A 338 -23.61 14.92 3.14
C LEU A 338 -23.96 13.91 2.03
N VAL A 339 -23.20 12.81 1.93
CA VAL A 339 -23.46 11.75 0.93
C VAL A 339 -24.77 11.03 1.22
N ALA A 340 -25.04 10.67 2.48
CA ALA A 340 -26.28 10.04 2.89
C ALA A 340 -27.48 10.95 2.58
N ASP A 341 -27.42 12.23 2.97
CA ASP A 341 -28.47 13.19 2.64
C ASP A 341 -28.67 13.36 1.13
N SER A 342 -27.60 13.35 0.34
CA SER A 342 -27.69 13.41 -1.12
C SER A 342 -28.38 12.17 -1.71
N MET A 343 -28.13 10.98 -1.14
CA MET A 343 -28.85 9.75 -1.52
C MET A 343 -30.34 9.85 -1.18
N ARG A 344 -30.67 10.39 -0.01
CA ARG A 344 -32.05 10.56 0.48
C ARG A 344 -32.84 11.58 -0.34
N LEU A 345 -32.22 12.71 -0.66
CA LEU A 345 -32.84 13.84 -1.39
C LEU A 345 -32.88 13.62 -2.91
N ARG A 346 -32.28 12.54 -3.42
CA ARG A 346 -32.31 12.24 -4.84
C ARG A 346 -33.76 12.06 -5.31
N ASN A 347 -34.13 12.80 -6.36
CA ASN A 347 -35.46 12.71 -6.96
C ASN A 347 -35.84 11.25 -7.24
N ARG A 348 -37.04 10.86 -6.81
CA ARG A 348 -37.63 9.51 -6.93
C ARG A 348 -37.11 8.43 -5.97
N VAL A 349 -36.30 8.78 -4.96
CA VAL A 349 -35.88 7.82 -3.92
C VAL A 349 -36.84 7.83 -2.72
N GLU A 350 -37.46 8.98 -2.39
CA GLU A 350 -38.50 9.17 -1.34
C GLU A 350 -38.22 8.46 0.01
N ALA A 351 -36.95 8.22 0.32
CA ALA A 351 -36.56 7.47 1.51
C ALA A 351 -36.65 8.35 2.77
N GLN A 352 -37.08 7.75 3.89
CA GLN A 352 -37.19 8.44 5.18
C GLN A 352 -35.82 8.61 5.87
N PHE A 353 -34.90 7.68 5.61
CA PHE A 353 -33.52 7.70 6.09
C PHE A 353 -32.61 7.06 5.04
N SER A 354 -31.31 7.28 5.19
CA SER A 354 -30.27 6.77 4.30
C SER A 354 -29.01 6.53 5.11
N MET A 355 -28.24 5.52 4.72
CA MET A 355 -26.96 5.22 5.33
C MET A 355 -25.97 4.87 4.24
N THR A 356 -24.71 5.20 4.47
CA THR A 356 -23.60 4.82 3.62
C THR A 356 -22.42 4.43 4.48
N ASN A 357 -21.57 3.55 3.97
CA ASN A 357 -20.36 3.16 4.67
C ASN A 357 -19.26 4.20 4.44
N SER A 358 -18.56 4.59 5.50
CA SER A 358 -17.42 5.53 5.45
C SER A 358 -16.24 5.03 4.59
N LEU A 359 -16.19 3.72 4.31
CA LEU A 359 -15.22 3.11 3.41
C LEU A 359 -15.48 3.42 1.93
N GLY A 360 -16.72 3.72 1.55
CA GLY A 360 -17.09 4.08 0.16
C GLY A 360 -16.64 5.48 -0.24
N ILE A 361 -16.48 6.37 0.74
CA ILE A 361 -15.95 7.74 0.54
C ILE A 361 -14.43 7.62 0.42
N ARG A 362 -13.78 8.24 -0.56
CA ARG A 362 -12.34 7.99 -0.83
C ARG A 362 -11.41 9.10 -0.37
N THR A 363 -11.88 10.35 -0.36
CA THR A 363 -11.10 11.54 0.04
C THR A 363 -11.95 12.52 0.86
N ASN A 364 -11.30 13.52 1.45
CA ASN A 364 -11.97 14.68 2.05
C ASN A 364 -12.36 15.68 0.96
N MET A 365 -13.36 16.51 1.22
CA MET A 365 -13.64 17.71 0.42
C MET A 365 -12.92 18.89 1.06
N GLU A 366 -12.09 19.60 0.29
CA GLU A 366 -11.33 20.74 0.79
C GLU A 366 -12.19 22.02 0.75
N GLU A 367 -11.75 23.06 1.47
CA GLU A 367 -12.42 24.37 1.45
C GLU A 367 -12.18 25.07 0.10
N GLY A 368 -13.23 25.68 -0.47
CA GLY A 368 -13.15 26.43 -1.71
C GLY A 368 -14.19 25.99 -2.77
N LEU A 369 -13.87 26.25 -4.03
CA LEU A 369 -14.72 25.85 -5.16
C LEU A 369 -14.67 24.32 -5.33
N VAL A 370 -15.85 23.70 -5.33
CA VAL A 370 -16.01 22.27 -5.54
C VAL A 370 -16.27 22.01 -7.02
N SER A 371 -15.34 21.33 -7.67
CA SER A 371 -15.40 20.94 -9.08
C SER A 371 -16.00 19.55 -9.28
N ILE A 372 -16.38 19.23 -10.51
CA ILE A 372 -16.82 17.87 -10.87
C ILE A 372 -15.70 16.85 -10.61
N GLU A 373 -14.44 17.24 -10.81
CA GLU A 373 -13.27 16.42 -10.47
C GLU A 373 -13.30 15.93 -9.02
N GLU A 374 -13.63 16.79 -8.05
CA GLU A 374 -13.65 16.42 -6.63
C GLU A 374 -14.78 15.43 -6.26
N MET A 375 -15.74 15.20 -7.16
CA MET A 375 -16.82 14.24 -6.95
C MET A 375 -16.46 12.81 -7.37
N PHE A 376 -15.36 12.63 -8.11
CA PHE A 376 -14.86 11.34 -8.57
C PHE A 376 -13.59 10.95 -7.78
#